data_AF-A0A938G8A4-F1
#
_entry.id   AF-A0A938G8A4-F1
#
_cell.length_a   1.000
_cell.length_b   1.000
_cell.length_c   1.000
_cell.angle_alpha   90.00
_cell.angle_beta   90.00
_cell.angle_gamma   90.00
#
_symmetry.space_group_name_H-M   'P 1'
#
loop_
_entity.id
_entity.type
_entity.pdbx_description
1 polymer ?
#
loop_
_entity_poly.entity_id
_entity_poly.type
_entity_poly.pdbx_seq_one_letter_code
_entity_poly.pdbx_strand_id
1 'polypeptide(L)'
;MNDDTTQNAAPAVNLAAFRERRLDEIAALKARGINPYPYRFDRSHTLGEIRAAHGSLAAGTETTELVAVCGRIMLKRDQGKLIFITVRDRNDEIQLFVSKSVVGDEAFDLINSFDMGDWVGGRGVVMTTRKGELSVKVSEVQLLAKTLR
;
A
#
# COMPACT_ATOMS: atom_id res chain seq x y z
N MET A 1 -10.42 31.14 -38.10
CA MET A 1 -9.49 30.05 -37.77
C MET A 1 -8.42 30.63 -36.87
N ASN A 2 -8.66 30.68 -35.57
CA ASN A 2 -7.64 30.98 -34.56
C ASN A 2 -7.78 29.87 -33.53
N ASP A 3 -6.80 28.96 -33.55
CA ASP A 3 -6.71 27.83 -32.63
C ASP A 3 -6.35 28.33 -31.23
N ASP A 4 -7.34 28.27 -30.34
CA ASP A 4 -7.18 28.46 -28.90
C ASP A 4 -6.61 27.16 -28.30
N THR A 5 -5.29 27.07 -28.21
CA THR A 5 -4.60 25.98 -27.51
C THR A 5 -4.24 26.43 -26.10
N THR A 6 -5.18 26.23 -25.19
CA THR A 6 -4.98 26.35 -23.75
C THR A 6 -3.96 25.28 -23.30
N GLN A 7 -2.73 25.70 -23.02
CA GLN A 7 -1.72 24.87 -22.38
C GLN A 7 -2.10 24.64 -20.91
N ASN A 8 -2.70 23.49 -20.64
CA ASN A 8 -2.96 23.00 -19.28
C ASN A 8 -1.66 22.38 -18.73
N ALA A 9 -0.78 23.20 -18.15
CA ALA A 9 0.41 22.71 -17.45
C ALA A 9 0.01 22.18 -16.07
N ALA A 10 0.33 20.91 -15.80
CA ALA A 10 0.17 20.31 -14.47
C ALA A 10 0.90 21.17 -13.40
N PRO A 11 0.36 21.31 -12.18
CA PRO A 11 0.99 22.13 -11.14
C PRO A 11 2.40 21.60 -10.86
N ALA A 12 3.39 22.50 -10.88
CA ALA A 12 4.76 22.17 -10.54
C ALA A 12 4.81 21.67 -9.09
N VAL A 13 4.99 20.36 -8.91
CA VAL A 13 5.18 19.76 -7.59
C VAL A 13 6.42 20.40 -6.96
N ASN A 14 6.24 21.11 -5.85
CA ASN A 14 7.36 21.64 -5.08
C ASN A 14 8.11 20.48 -4.41
N LEU A 15 9.10 19.95 -5.12
CA LEU A 15 9.94 18.83 -4.71
C LEU A 15 10.61 19.06 -3.34
N ALA A 16 10.98 20.31 -3.02
CA ALA A 16 11.59 20.65 -1.75
C ALA A 16 10.59 20.52 -0.60
N ALA A 17 9.39 21.13 -0.74
CA ALA A 17 8.33 21.03 0.25
C ALA A 17 7.84 19.60 0.45
N PHE A 18 7.75 18.80 -0.63
CA PHE A 18 7.41 17.39 -0.53
C PHE A 18 8.46 16.62 0.28
N ARG A 19 9.74 16.82 -0.02
CA ARG A 19 10.85 16.16 0.69
C ARG A 19 10.88 16.53 2.17
N GLU A 20 10.65 17.80 2.50
CA GLU A 20 10.58 18.29 3.88
C GLU A 20 9.47 17.59 4.66
N ARG A 21 8.25 17.55 4.11
CA ARG A 21 7.14 16.77 4.70
C ARG A 21 7.52 15.32 4.97
N ARG A 22 8.22 14.66 4.04
CA ARG A 22 8.65 13.26 4.23
C ARG A 22 9.68 13.10 5.35
N LEU A 23 10.56 14.08 5.52
CA LEU A 23 11.53 14.08 6.62
C LEU A 23 10.83 14.24 7.97
N ASP A 24 9.81 15.10 8.05
CA ASP A 24 9.00 15.28 9.26
C ASP A 24 8.23 14.00 9.61
N GLU A 25 7.65 13.32 8.63
CA GLU A 25 6.99 12.02 8.82
C GLU A 25 7.96 10.96 9.34
N ILE A 26 9.18 10.90 8.79
CA ILE A 26 10.24 9.99 9.27
C ILE A 26 10.61 10.32 10.71
N ALA A 27 10.71 11.60 11.07
CA ALA A 27 10.99 12.02 12.44
C ALA A 27 9.85 11.62 13.39
N ALA A 28 8.60 11.80 12.99
CA ALA A 28 7.42 11.41 13.77
C ALA A 28 7.34 9.89 13.97
N LEU A 29 7.65 9.08 12.95
CA LEU A 29 7.72 7.62 13.06
C LEU A 29 8.79 7.20 14.09
N LYS A 30 9.99 7.79 14.01
CA LYS A 30 11.08 7.51 14.96
C LYS A 30 10.72 7.92 16.38
N ALA A 31 10.05 9.05 16.58
CA ALA A 31 9.59 9.51 17.89
C ALA A 31 8.59 8.54 18.52
N ARG A 32 7.81 7.82 17.70
CA ARG A 32 6.90 6.75 18.12
C ARG A 32 7.58 5.37 18.29
N GLY A 33 8.91 5.29 18.12
CA GLY A 33 9.66 4.04 18.19
C GLY A 33 9.51 3.14 16.95
N ILE A 34 8.93 3.64 15.87
CA ILE A 34 8.72 2.89 14.62
C ILE A 34 9.95 3.10 13.73
N ASN A 35 10.60 2.00 13.33
CA ASN A 35 11.71 2.07 12.39
C ASN A 35 11.19 2.24 10.94
N PRO A 36 11.47 3.37 10.25
CA PRO A 36 11.03 3.57 8.87
C PRO A 36 11.85 2.77 7.84
N TYR A 37 12.94 2.13 8.27
CA TYR A 37 13.86 1.34 7.44
C TYR A 37 14.27 0.04 8.17
N PRO A 38 13.34 -0.91 8.40
CA PRO A 38 13.69 -2.21 8.96
C PRO A 38 14.67 -2.98 8.06
N TYR A 39 15.56 -3.74 8.69
CA TYR A 39 16.60 -4.49 7.97
C TYR A 39 16.05 -5.68 7.17
N ARG A 40 14.96 -6.29 7.65
CA ARG A 40 14.41 -7.53 7.09
C ARG A 40 12.88 -7.56 7.17
N PHE A 41 12.28 -8.14 6.14
CA PHE A 41 10.89 -8.57 6.13
C PHE A 41 10.82 -9.97 5.52
N ASP A 42 10.35 -10.94 6.29
CA ASP A 42 10.16 -12.31 5.83
C ASP A 42 8.84 -12.44 5.07
N ARG A 43 8.93 -12.30 3.75
CA ARG A 43 7.83 -12.60 2.82
C ARG A 43 7.73 -14.11 2.60
N SER A 44 6.52 -14.62 2.48
CA SER A 44 6.26 -16.03 2.14
C SER A 44 6.09 -16.22 0.63
N HIS A 45 5.53 -15.23 -0.07
CA HIS A 45 5.24 -15.30 -1.49
C HIS A 45 5.61 -13.99 -2.19
N THR A 46 5.98 -14.10 -3.46
CA THR A 46 5.98 -13.01 -4.43
C THR A 46 4.56 -12.69 -4.90
N LEU A 47 4.35 -11.50 -5.44
CA LEU A 47 3.03 -11.12 -5.95
C LEU A 47 2.62 -11.97 -7.16
N GLY A 48 3.59 -12.37 -8.00
CA GLY A 48 3.37 -13.27 -9.12
C GLY A 48 2.94 -14.68 -8.70
N GLU A 49 3.52 -15.23 -7.63
CA GLU A 49 3.10 -16.53 -7.08
C GLU A 49 1.65 -16.48 -6.58
N ILE A 50 1.26 -15.43 -5.84
CA ILE A 50 -0.13 -15.26 -5.39
C ILE A 50 -1.09 -15.15 -6.58
N ARG A 51 -0.71 -14.38 -7.61
CA ARG A 51 -1.53 -14.22 -8.82
C ARG A 51 -1.67 -15.53 -9.59
N ALA A 52 -0.60 -16.32 -9.71
CA ALA A 52 -0.63 -17.60 -10.38
C ALA A 52 -1.51 -18.62 -9.63
N ALA A 53 -1.42 -18.67 -8.30
CA ALA A 53 -2.18 -19.60 -7.48
C ALA A 53 -3.67 -19.23 -7.33
N HIS A 54 -4.00 -17.94 -7.31
CA HIS A 54 -5.33 -17.46 -6.93
C HIS A 54 -6.01 -16.54 -7.95
N GLY A 55 -5.43 -16.34 -9.12
CA GLY A 55 -5.96 -15.44 -10.16
C GLY A 55 -7.35 -15.81 -10.68
N SER A 56 -7.78 -17.06 -10.50
CA SER A 56 -9.08 -17.59 -10.91
C SER A 56 -10.09 -17.73 -9.77
N LEU A 57 -9.81 -17.19 -8.57
CA LEU A 57 -10.78 -17.22 -7.47
C LEU A 57 -12.06 -16.47 -7.85
N ALA A 58 -13.22 -17.07 -7.54
CA ALA A 58 -14.51 -16.44 -7.74
C ALA A 58 -14.62 -15.13 -6.93
N ALA A 59 -15.37 -14.14 -7.40
CA ALA A 59 -15.53 -12.86 -6.71
C ALA A 59 -16.15 -13.03 -5.31
N GLY A 60 -15.65 -12.28 -4.33
CA GLY A 60 -16.11 -12.34 -2.95
C GLY A 60 -15.65 -13.57 -2.17
N THR A 61 -14.63 -14.28 -2.66
CA THR A 61 -14.09 -15.47 -1.99
C THR A 61 -13.01 -15.07 -1.00
N GLU A 62 -13.04 -15.63 0.20
CA GLU A 62 -11.94 -15.54 1.18
C GLU A 62 -11.37 -16.94 1.37
N THR A 63 -10.05 -17.07 1.28
CA THR A 63 -9.35 -18.34 1.50
C THR A 63 -8.90 -18.47 2.95
N THR A 64 -8.32 -19.61 3.30
CA THR A 64 -7.64 -19.82 4.60
C THR A 64 -6.13 -19.66 4.49
N GLU A 65 -5.59 -19.30 3.32
CA GLU A 65 -4.16 -19.23 3.08
C GLU A 65 -3.58 -17.93 3.64
N LEU A 66 -2.72 -18.07 4.66
CA LEU A 66 -1.97 -16.96 5.24
C LEU A 66 -0.71 -16.69 4.43
N VAL A 67 -0.55 -15.43 4.02
CA VAL A 67 0.55 -14.98 3.19
C VAL A 67 1.19 -13.73 3.77
N ALA A 68 2.49 -13.60 3.53
CA ALA A 68 3.25 -12.39 3.77
C ALA A 68 3.82 -11.90 2.44
N VAL A 69 3.37 -10.73 2.00
CA VAL A 69 3.76 -10.12 0.72
C VAL A 69 4.36 -8.75 0.95
N CYS A 70 5.16 -8.25 0.01
CA CYS A 70 5.70 -6.91 0.08
C CYS A 70 5.74 -6.27 -1.30
N GLY A 71 5.70 -4.93 -1.34
CA GLY A 71 5.81 -4.18 -2.58
C GLY A 71 5.79 -2.67 -2.35
N ARG A 72 5.96 -1.93 -3.43
CA ARG A 72 5.88 -0.47 -3.45
C ARG A 72 4.43 -0.02 -3.57
N ILE A 73 3.99 0.94 -2.75
CA ILE A 73 2.67 1.53 -2.85
C ILE A 73 2.56 2.29 -4.19
N MET A 74 1.69 1.82 -5.06
CA MET A 74 1.34 2.48 -6.33
C MET A 74 0.07 3.30 -6.22
N LEU A 75 -0.88 2.84 -5.41
CA LEU A 75 -2.16 3.52 -5.19
C LEU A 75 -2.60 3.29 -3.74
N LYS A 76 -3.17 4.32 -3.12
CA LYS A 76 -3.79 4.23 -1.79
C LYS A 76 -5.15 4.93 -1.83
N ARG A 77 -6.19 4.26 -1.36
CA ARG A 77 -7.56 4.80 -1.27
C ARG A 77 -8.08 4.61 0.15
N ASP A 78 -8.39 5.71 0.83
CA ASP A 78 -9.08 5.72 2.12
C ASP A 78 -10.59 5.83 1.89
N GLN A 79 -11.36 4.93 2.52
CA GLN A 79 -12.82 4.89 2.51
C GLN A 79 -13.36 4.77 3.95
N GLY A 80 -12.84 5.59 4.85
CA GLY A 80 -13.33 5.75 6.22
C GLY A 80 -12.84 4.64 7.15
N LYS A 81 -13.47 3.47 7.09
CA LYS A 81 -13.06 2.30 7.92
C LYS A 81 -12.21 1.28 7.16
N LEU A 82 -11.96 1.54 5.88
CA LEU A 82 -11.20 0.68 4.99
C LEU A 82 -10.12 1.48 4.28
N ILE A 83 -8.92 0.91 4.15
CA ILE A 83 -7.87 1.42 3.27
C ILE A 83 -7.55 0.33 2.25
N PHE A 84 -7.48 0.72 0.99
CA PHE A 84 -7.06 -0.15 -0.11
C PHE A 84 -5.71 0.34 -0.62
N ILE A 85 -4.71 -0.53 -0.60
CA ILE A 85 -3.34 -0.21 -1.03
C ILE A 85 -2.96 -1.14 -2.17
N THR A 86 -2.78 -0.62 -3.37
CA THR A 86 -2.18 -1.40 -4.46
C THR A 86 -0.68 -1.38 -4.29
N VAL A 87 -0.08 -2.55 -4.07
CA VAL A 87 1.37 -2.71 -3.99
C VAL A 87 1.89 -3.41 -5.24
N ARG A 88 3.07 -3.01 -5.69
CA ARG A 88 3.76 -3.60 -6.85
C ARG A 88 5.13 -4.16 -6.45
N ASP A 89 5.42 -5.37 -6.91
CA ASP A 89 6.75 -5.98 -6.89
C ASP A 89 7.05 -6.48 -8.30
N ARG A 90 8.16 -6.02 -8.88
CA ARG A 90 8.52 -6.26 -10.28
C ARG A 90 7.40 -5.87 -11.25
N ASN A 91 6.77 -6.85 -11.88
CA ASN A 91 5.74 -6.68 -12.91
C ASN A 91 4.32 -6.96 -12.38
N ASP A 92 4.20 -7.45 -11.15
CA ASP A 92 2.93 -7.88 -10.57
C ASP A 92 2.45 -6.88 -9.52
N GLU A 93 1.13 -6.75 -9.43
CA GLU A 93 0.46 -5.94 -8.42
C GLU A 93 -0.48 -6.80 -7.60
N ILE A 94 -0.72 -6.42 -6.35
CA ILE A 94 -1.83 -6.94 -5.55
C ILE A 94 -2.42 -5.83 -4.70
N GLN A 95 -3.69 -5.94 -4.38
CA GLN A 95 -4.33 -5.03 -3.44
C GLN A 95 -4.20 -5.55 -2.00
N LEU A 96 -3.78 -4.70 -1.07
CA LEU A 96 -3.94 -4.93 0.36
C LEU A 96 -5.29 -4.35 0.78
N PHE A 97 -6.12 -5.18 1.38
CA PHE A 97 -7.40 -4.81 1.98
C PHE A 97 -7.20 -4.62 3.48
N VAL A 98 -7.17 -3.37 3.93
CA VAL A 98 -6.96 -3.01 5.34
C VAL A 98 -8.30 -2.65 5.96
N SER A 99 -8.72 -3.38 6.98
CA SER A 99 -9.91 -3.03 7.75
C SER A 99 -9.53 -2.51 9.13
N LYS A 100 -10.07 -1.35 9.51
CA LYS A 100 -9.89 -0.77 10.84
C LYS A 100 -10.32 -1.73 11.96
N SER A 101 -11.35 -2.55 11.72
CA SER A 101 -11.81 -3.55 12.69
C SER A 101 -10.85 -4.72 12.89
N VAL A 102 -9.93 -4.94 11.94
CA VAL A 102 -8.97 -6.05 11.98
C VAL A 102 -7.64 -5.58 12.56
N VAL A 103 -7.13 -4.42 12.11
CA VAL A 103 -5.82 -3.91 12.52
C VAL A 103 -5.88 -3.04 13.78
N GLY A 104 -7.06 -2.52 14.15
CA GLY A 104 -7.25 -1.59 15.26
C GLY A 104 -6.99 -0.12 14.89
N ASP A 105 -7.44 0.81 15.74
CA ASP A 105 -7.38 2.26 15.47
C ASP A 105 -5.95 2.77 15.22
N GLU A 106 -5.02 2.48 16.13
CA GLU A 106 -3.66 3.02 16.05
C GLU A 106 -2.90 2.54 14.81
N ALA A 107 -2.99 1.25 14.51
CA ALA A 107 -2.36 0.68 13.32
C ALA A 107 -3.03 1.20 12.04
N PHE A 108 -4.36 1.36 12.03
CA PHE A 108 -5.07 1.91 10.89
C PHE A 108 -4.63 3.34 10.58
N ASP A 109 -4.53 4.20 11.60
CA ASP A 109 -4.10 5.59 11.45
C ASP A 109 -2.62 5.66 11.00
N LEU A 110 -1.76 4.77 11.52
CA LEU A 110 -0.38 4.62 11.04
C LEU A 110 -0.34 4.22 9.56
N ILE A 111 -1.11 3.22 9.15
CA ILE A 111 -1.17 2.75 7.76
C ILE A 111 -1.70 3.87 6.85
N ASN A 112 -2.65 4.68 7.32
CA ASN A 112 -3.15 5.82 6.57
C ASN A 112 -2.09 6.91 6.35
N SER A 113 -1.09 7.00 7.22
CA SER A 113 0.05 7.92 7.08
C SER A 113 1.10 7.46 6.05
N PHE A 114 0.99 6.23 5.53
CA PHE A 114 1.87 5.78 4.46
C PHE A 114 1.47 6.44 3.14
N ASP A 115 2.44 6.65 2.25
CA ASP A 115 2.22 7.37 1.01
C ASP A 115 2.58 6.52 -0.20
N MET A 116 2.11 6.99 -1.36
CA MET A 116 2.58 6.51 -2.65
C MET A 116 4.11 6.56 -2.72
N GLY A 117 4.68 5.47 -3.25
CA GLY A 117 6.11 5.28 -3.37
C GLY A 117 6.77 4.59 -2.19
N ASP A 118 6.15 4.55 -1.00
CA ASP A 118 6.69 3.83 0.16
C ASP A 118 6.71 2.32 -0.11
N TRP A 119 7.67 1.61 0.48
CA TRP A 119 7.67 0.15 0.49
C TRP A 119 6.98 -0.36 1.73
N VAL A 120 6.07 -1.32 1.57
CA VAL A 120 5.31 -1.92 2.67
C VAL A 120 5.28 -3.44 2.53
N GLY A 121 5.17 -4.11 3.68
CA GLY A 121 4.87 -5.52 3.81
C GLY A 121 3.48 -5.69 4.41
N GLY A 122 2.70 -6.65 3.91
CA GLY A 122 1.39 -7.00 4.45
C GLY A 122 1.32 -8.48 4.80
N ARG A 123 0.74 -8.81 5.96
CA ARG A 123 0.45 -10.19 6.37
C ARG A 123 -1.05 -10.37 6.50
N GLY A 124 -1.59 -11.45 5.94
CA GLY A 124 -3.03 -11.67 5.93
C GLY A 124 -3.48 -12.85 5.10
N VAL A 125 -4.79 -12.94 4.84
CA VAL A 125 -5.39 -14.02 4.05
C VAL A 125 -5.64 -13.59 2.60
N VAL A 126 -5.44 -14.49 1.65
CA VAL A 126 -5.79 -14.23 0.24
C VAL A 126 -7.31 -14.23 0.09
N MET A 127 -7.83 -13.23 -0.62
CA MET A 127 -9.25 -13.08 -0.92
C MET A 127 -9.46 -12.40 -2.28
N THR A 128 -10.69 -12.38 -2.77
CA THR A 128 -11.13 -11.51 -3.87
C THR A 128 -12.23 -10.60 -3.36
N THR A 129 -12.18 -9.32 -3.73
CA THR A 129 -13.28 -8.41 -3.37
C THR A 129 -14.56 -8.81 -4.09
N ARG A 130 -15.71 -8.22 -3.70
CA ARG A 130 -16.98 -8.42 -4.40
C ARG A 130 -16.92 -8.06 -5.90
N LYS A 131 -15.96 -7.24 -6.31
CA LYS A 131 -15.71 -6.86 -7.71
C LYS A 131 -14.74 -7.82 -8.43
N GLY A 132 -14.29 -8.88 -7.76
CA GLY A 132 -13.34 -9.87 -8.32
C GLY A 132 -11.87 -9.46 -8.24
N GLU A 133 -11.53 -8.37 -7.55
CA GLU A 133 -10.14 -7.91 -7.43
C GLU A 133 -9.37 -8.76 -6.41
N LEU A 134 -8.35 -9.49 -6.86
CA LEU A 134 -7.46 -10.28 -6.01
C LEU A 134 -6.74 -9.39 -4.99
N SER A 135 -6.91 -9.72 -3.71
CA SER A 135 -6.46 -8.91 -2.59
C SER A 135 -5.91 -9.77 -1.45
N VAL A 136 -5.10 -9.18 -0.58
CA VAL A 136 -4.73 -9.75 0.73
C VAL A 136 -5.47 -8.97 1.80
N LYS A 137 -6.35 -9.64 2.56
CA LYS A 137 -7.01 -9.06 3.73
C LYS A 137 -6.02 -9.09 4.88
N VAL A 138 -5.41 -7.94 5.14
CA VAL A 138 -4.28 -7.84 6.06
C VAL A 138 -4.72 -7.71 7.50
N SER A 139 -4.03 -8.43 8.38
CA SER A 139 -4.06 -8.25 9.83
C SER A 139 -2.92 -7.35 10.31
N GLU A 140 -1.88 -7.18 9.50
CA GLU A 140 -0.72 -6.37 9.79
C GLU A 140 -0.16 -5.76 8.51
N VAL A 141 0.24 -4.49 8.58
CA VAL A 141 1.03 -3.83 7.53
C VAL A 141 2.23 -3.15 8.17
N GLN A 142 3.40 -3.41 7.64
CA GLN A 142 4.67 -2.87 8.11
C GLN A 142 5.27 -1.94 7.05
N LEU A 143 5.74 -0.76 7.48
CA LEU A 143 6.57 0.10 6.64
C LEU A 143 7.97 -0.50 6.51
N LEU A 144 8.44 -0.67 5.26
CA LEU A 144 9.74 -1.26 4.94
C LEU A 144 10.76 -0.21 4.47
N ALA A 145 10.29 0.81 3.76
CA ALA A 145 11.10 1.97 3.44
C ALA A 145 10.20 3.18 3.16
N LYS A 146 10.41 4.27 3.91
CA LYS A 146 9.79 5.56 3.59
C LYS A 146 10.52 6.22 2.41
N THR A 147 9.75 6.69 1.43
CA THR A 147 10.26 7.33 0.23
C THR A 147 10.37 8.85 0.41
N LEU A 148 11.47 9.43 -0.11
CA LEU A 148 11.75 10.87 -0.02
C LEU A 148 11.41 11.65 -1.31
N ARG A 149 11.03 10.96 -2.39
CA ARG A 149 10.81 11.52 -3.73
C ARG A 149 9.69 10.81 -4.48
#